data_AF-A0AA43CJN4-F1
#
_entry.id   AF-A0AA43CJN4-F1
#
_cell.length_a   1.000
_cell.length_b   1.000
_cell.length_c   1.000
_cell.angle_alpha   90.00
_cell.angle_beta   90.00
_cell.angle_gamma   90.00
#
_symmetry.space_group_name_H-M   'P 1'
#
loop_
_entity.id
_entity.type
_entity.pdbx_description
1 polymer ?
#
loop_
_entity_poly.entity_id
_entity_poly.type
_entity_poly.pdbx_seq_one_letter_code
_entity_poly.pdbx_strand_id
1 'polypeptide(L)'
;AYKFYCDKELIDAHSALADTEATYEVLKAQLDRYPELENSMKSLSEFSQRKQLADFAGFIQFNEDGEEVFSFGKHKGRKVVDILEKEPGYFGWILNADFPLYTKKVLTQIKLRGLNSKLS
;
A
#
# COMPACT_ATOMS: atom_id res chain seq x y z
N ALA A 1 -13.86 -4.53 -19.81
CA ALA A 1 -14.15 -3.24 -19.13
C ALA A 1 -14.46 -2.14 -20.13
N TYR A 2 -13.55 -1.84 -21.08
CA TYR A 2 -13.73 -0.75 -22.05
C TYR A 2 -15.05 -0.81 -22.83
N LYS A 3 -15.41 -1.97 -23.40
CA LYS A 3 -16.72 -2.16 -24.05
C LYS A 3 -17.92 -1.97 -23.12
N PHE A 4 -17.82 -2.37 -21.85
CA PHE A 4 -18.92 -2.28 -20.89
C PHE A 4 -19.17 -0.86 -20.37
N TYR A 5 -18.10 -0.08 -20.19
CA TYR A 5 -18.17 1.29 -19.65
C TYR A 5 -18.26 2.36 -20.74
N CYS A 6 -17.57 2.16 -21.86
CA CYS A 6 -17.42 3.17 -22.91
C CYS A 6 -18.11 2.79 -24.23
N ASP A 7 -18.68 1.59 -24.33
CA ASP A 7 -19.24 1.00 -25.58
C ASP A 7 -18.26 0.90 -26.76
N LYS A 8 -16.95 1.04 -26.49
CA LYS A 8 -15.87 0.99 -27.47
C LYS A 8 -15.13 -0.34 -27.46
N GLU A 9 -14.58 -0.72 -28.61
CA GLU A 9 -13.62 -1.83 -28.71
C GLU A 9 -12.19 -1.30 -28.53
N LEU A 10 -11.34 -2.07 -27.86
CA LEU A 10 -9.94 -1.72 -27.68
C LEU A 10 -9.15 -2.22 -28.89
N ILE A 11 -8.84 -1.30 -29.79
CA ILE A 11 -7.96 -1.54 -30.95
C ILE A 11 -6.51 -1.34 -30.48
N ASP A 12 -5.57 -2.15 -30.97
CA ASP A 12 -4.15 -2.09 -30.59
C ASP A 12 -3.87 -2.24 -29.09
N ALA A 13 -4.57 -3.19 -28.45
CA ALA A 13 -4.58 -3.54 -27.01
C ALA A 13 -3.22 -4.01 -26.39
N HIS A 14 -2.10 -3.66 -27.01
CA HIS A 14 -0.74 -3.92 -26.54
C HIS A 14 0.19 -2.72 -26.73
N SER A 15 -0.34 -1.59 -27.20
CA SER A 15 0.39 -0.32 -27.21
C SER A 15 0.18 0.41 -25.89
N ALA A 16 1.26 0.93 -25.30
CA ALA A 16 1.20 1.64 -24.03
C ALA A 16 0.23 2.84 -24.08
N LEU A 17 0.10 3.48 -25.25
CA LEU A 17 -0.82 4.60 -25.45
C LEU A 17 -2.28 4.14 -25.42
N ALA A 18 -2.66 3.13 -26.21
CA ALA A 18 -4.03 2.63 -26.25
C ALA A 18 -4.48 2.12 -24.88
N ASP A 19 -3.59 1.44 -24.14
CA ASP A 19 -3.88 0.96 -22.79
C ASP A 19 -4.06 2.12 -21.80
N THR A 20 -3.25 3.18 -21.93
CA THR A 20 -3.36 4.38 -21.07
C THR A 20 -4.67 5.13 -21.34
N GLU A 21 -5.03 5.33 -22.60
CA GLU A 21 -6.26 6.01 -23.00
C GLU A 21 -7.49 5.21 -22.56
N ALA A 22 -7.52 3.90 -22.82
CA ALA A 22 -8.62 3.04 -22.42
C ALA A 22 -8.80 3.00 -20.88
N THR A 23 -7.70 2.98 -20.13
CA THR A 23 -7.74 3.04 -18.66
C THR A 23 -8.35 4.37 -18.18
N TYR A 24 -7.92 5.48 -18.77
CA TYR A 24 -8.45 6.81 -18.43
C TYR A 24 -9.94 6.96 -18.76
N GLU A 25 -10.36 6.51 -19.93
CA GLU A 25 -11.77 6.57 -20.33
C GLU A 25 -12.66 5.68 -19.45
N VAL A 26 -12.20 4.48 -19.11
CA VAL A 26 -12.93 3.60 -18.18
C VAL A 26 -13.10 4.26 -16.82
N LEU A 27 -12.05 4.88 -16.28
CA LEU A 27 -12.13 5.56 -14.98
C LEU A 27 -13.16 6.71 -15.02
N LYS A 28 -13.17 7.51 -16.08
CA LYS A 28 -14.19 8.56 -16.27
C LYS A 28 -15.60 7.99 -16.30
N ALA A 29 -15.82 6.96 -17.12
CA ALA A 29 -17.13 6.34 -17.23
C ALA A 29 -17.59 5.67 -15.92
N GLN A 30 -16.67 5.20 -15.08
CA GLN A 30 -16.98 4.72 -13.73
C GLN A 30 -17.44 5.87 -12.82
N LEU A 31 -16.74 7.01 -12.85
CA LEU A 31 -17.12 8.20 -12.07
C LEU A 31 -18.49 8.75 -12.50
N ASP A 32 -18.81 8.72 -13.79
CA ASP A 32 -20.13 9.16 -14.30
C ASP A 32 -21.25 8.17 -13.93
N ARG A 33 -20.95 6.87 -13.88
CA ARG A 33 -21.93 5.80 -13.63
C ARG A 33 -22.27 5.60 -12.16
N TYR A 34 -21.33 5.86 -11.24
CA TYR A 34 -21.45 5.56 -9.82
C TYR A 34 -21.38 6.86 -8.99
N PRO A 35 -22.53 7.48 -8.64
CA PRO A 35 -22.57 8.75 -7.91
C PRO A 35 -21.91 8.70 -6.53
N GLU A 36 -21.75 7.52 -5.95
CA GLU A 36 -21.05 7.30 -4.69
C GLU A 36 -19.52 7.44 -4.80
N LEU A 37 -18.97 7.43 -6.02
CA LEU A 37 -17.54 7.63 -6.25
C LEU A 37 -17.24 9.13 -6.36
N GLU A 38 -16.57 9.66 -5.35
CA GLU A 38 -16.06 11.02 -5.39
C GLU A 38 -14.87 11.12 -6.37
N ASN A 39 -14.91 12.10 -7.29
CA ASN A 39 -13.82 12.37 -8.23
C ASN A 39 -12.65 13.12 -7.56
N SER A 40 -12.01 12.43 -6.61
CA SER A 40 -10.91 12.93 -5.80
C SER A 40 -9.86 11.84 -5.66
N MET A 41 -8.58 12.17 -5.91
CA MET A 41 -7.48 11.20 -5.77
C MET A 41 -7.39 10.63 -4.36
N LYS A 42 -7.73 11.44 -3.35
CA LYS A 42 -7.76 10.99 -1.96
C LYS A 42 -8.85 9.94 -1.75
N SER A 43 -10.09 10.27 -2.13
CA SER A 43 -11.25 9.42 -1.92
C SER A 43 -11.17 8.12 -2.74
N LEU A 44 -10.67 8.19 -3.99
CA LEU A 44 -10.44 7.01 -4.83
C LEU A 44 -9.31 6.13 -4.29
N SER A 45 -8.25 6.72 -3.73
CA SER A 45 -7.20 5.97 -3.04
C SER A 45 -7.76 5.24 -1.82
N GLU A 46 -8.53 5.92 -0.99
CA GLU A 46 -9.16 5.32 0.19
C GLU A 46 -10.16 4.21 -0.20
N PHE A 47 -11.00 4.44 -1.21
CA PHE A 47 -11.99 3.47 -1.71
C PHE A 47 -11.34 2.21 -2.31
N SER A 48 -10.24 2.36 -3.04
CA SER A 48 -9.56 1.25 -3.72
C SER A 48 -8.61 0.46 -2.81
N GLN A 49 -8.31 0.97 -1.60
CA GLN A 49 -7.46 0.30 -0.63
C GLN A 49 -8.16 -0.93 -0.05
N ARG A 50 -7.67 -2.13 -0.39
CA ARG A 50 -8.13 -3.39 0.20
C ARG A 50 -7.56 -3.66 1.60
N LYS A 51 -6.41 -3.05 1.92
CA LYS A 51 -5.69 -3.16 3.20
C LYS A 51 -4.98 -1.86 3.49
N GLN A 52 -5.00 -1.43 4.75
CA GLN A 52 -4.18 -0.31 5.23
C GLN A 52 -2.73 -0.80 5.34
N LEU A 53 -1.87 -0.34 4.42
CA LEU A 53 -0.46 -0.68 4.38
C LEU A 53 0.37 0.48 4.94
N ALA A 54 1.34 0.17 5.79
CA ALA A 54 2.29 1.17 6.29
C ALA A 54 3.46 1.36 5.31
N ASP A 55 3.73 0.39 4.44
CA ASP A 55 4.69 0.50 3.34
C ASP A 55 4.09 0.08 1.98
N PHE A 56 4.58 0.67 0.90
CA PHE A 56 4.04 0.41 -0.45
C PHE A 56 4.25 -1.03 -0.94
N ALA A 57 5.27 -1.73 -0.45
CA ALA A 57 5.51 -3.12 -0.82
C ALA A 57 4.67 -4.12 0.00
N GLY A 58 3.92 -3.62 1.00
CA GLY A 58 2.97 -4.41 1.77
C GLY A 58 3.62 -5.40 2.73
N PHE A 59 4.86 -5.18 3.16
CA PHE A 59 5.56 -5.95 4.19
C PHE A 59 5.14 -5.57 5.62
N ILE A 60 4.60 -4.37 5.77
CA ILE A 60 4.12 -3.77 7.01
C ILE A 60 2.71 -3.26 6.74
N GLN A 61 1.77 -3.73 7.53
CA GLN A 61 0.36 -3.34 7.43
C GLN A 61 -0.15 -2.88 8.79
N PHE A 62 -1.26 -2.17 8.80
CA PHE A 62 -1.97 -1.88 10.03
C PHE A 62 -2.89 -3.06 10.38
N ASN A 63 -2.96 -3.42 11.67
CA ASN A 63 -4.00 -4.32 12.18
C ASN A 63 -5.30 -3.52 12.43
N GLU A 64 -6.33 -4.20 12.96
CA GLU A 64 -7.63 -3.58 13.28
C GLU A 64 -7.53 -2.50 14.35
N ASP A 65 -6.51 -2.58 15.22
CA ASP A 65 -6.21 -1.59 16.26
C ASP A 65 -5.38 -0.39 15.74
N GLY A 66 -5.06 -0.35 14.44
CA GLY A 66 -4.27 0.73 13.83
C GLY A 66 -2.77 0.64 14.10
N GLU A 67 -2.26 -0.52 14.47
CA GLU A 67 -0.85 -0.75 14.83
C GLU A 67 -0.08 -1.42 13.70
N GLU A 68 1.18 -1.00 13.50
CA GLU A 68 2.04 -1.59 12.47
C GLU A 68 2.41 -3.04 12.83
N VAL A 69 2.01 -3.99 11.97
CA VAL A 69 2.32 -5.42 12.08
C VAL A 69 3.03 -5.92 10.81
N PHE A 70 3.89 -6.93 10.95
CA PHE A 70 4.47 -7.60 9.79
C PHE A 70 3.40 -8.39 9.03
N SER A 71 3.42 -8.33 7.70
CA SER A 71 2.52 -9.13 6.85
C SER A 71 3.17 -10.44 6.35
N PHE A 72 4.45 -10.66 6.67
CA PHE A 72 5.29 -11.71 6.10
C PHE A 72 6.14 -12.44 7.16
N GLY A 73 6.74 -13.57 6.74
CA GLY A 73 7.74 -14.30 7.51
C GLY A 73 7.22 -14.89 8.82
N LYS A 74 8.16 -15.32 9.68
CA LYS A 74 7.86 -15.96 10.98
C LYS A 74 7.10 -15.04 11.97
N HIS A 75 7.17 -13.72 11.74
CA HIS A 75 6.56 -12.72 12.61
C HIS A 75 5.28 -12.12 12.02
N LYS A 76 4.71 -12.75 11.00
CA LYS A 76 3.44 -12.32 10.39
C LYS A 76 2.34 -12.14 11.46
N GLY A 77 1.65 -11.01 11.38
CA GLY A 77 0.60 -10.58 12.32
C GLY A 77 1.11 -10.00 13.63
N ARG A 78 2.43 -9.99 13.88
CA ARG A 78 3.00 -9.47 15.14
C ARG A 78 3.39 -8.02 14.99
N LYS A 79 3.21 -7.25 16.06
CA LYS A 79 3.54 -5.82 16.12
C LYS A 79 5.02 -5.61 15.82
N VAL A 80 5.30 -4.68 14.92
CA VAL A 80 6.67 -4.33 14.54
C VAL A 80 7.44 -3.87 15.77
N VAL A 81 6.87 -2.96 16.56
CA VAL A 81 7.49 -2.41 17.78
C VAL A 81 7.95 -3.51 18.74
N ASP A 82 7.11 -4.52 18.98
CA ASP A 82 7.42 -5.63 19.89
C ASP A 82 8.60 -6.46 19.41
N ILE A 83 8.66 -6.74 18.11
CA ILE A 83 9.73 -7.54 17.52
C ILE A 83 11.04 -6.75 17.48
N LEU A 84 10.99 -5.45 17.16
CA LEU A 84 12.18 -4.61 17.15
C LEU A 84 12.79 -4.45 18.56
N GLU A 85 11.97 -4.54 19.61
CA GLU A 85 12.41 -4.54 21.01
C GLU A 85 12.92 -5.90 21.48
N LYS A 86 12.15 -6.97 21.25
CA LYS A 86 12.47 -8.33 21.74
C LYS A 86 13.58 -9.01 20.94
N GLU A 87 13.68 -8.73 19.64
CA GLU A 87 14.63 -9.34 18.71
C GLU A 87 15.40 -8.25 17.93
N PRO A 88 16.29 -7.46 18.56
CA PRO A 88 16.99 -6.36 17.89
C PRO A 88 17.82 -6.81 16.67
N GLY A 89 18.28 -8.06 16.66
CA GLY A 89 18.96 -8.66 15.50
C GLY A 89 18.06 -8.80 14.26
N TYR A 90 16.75 -8.93 14.44
CA TYR A 90 15.79 -9.02 13.33
C TYR A 90 15.75 -7.71 12.52
N PHE A 91 15.85 -6.56 13.20
CA PHE A 91 15.98 -5.25 12.53
C PHE A 91 17.23 -5.18 11.65
N GLY A 92 18.38 -5.59 12.20
CA GLY A 92 19.64 -5.62 11.46
C GLY A 92 19.58 -6.55 10.25
N TRP A 93 18.94 -7.71 10.38
CA TRP A 93 18.70 -8.61 9.25
C TRP A 93 17.85 -7.95 8.16
N ILE A 94 16.73 -7.30 8.51
CA ILE A 94 15.88 -6.62 7.50
C ILE A 94 16.65 -5.52 6.78
N LEU A 95 17.45 -4.72 7.50
CA LEU A 95 18.23 -3.63 6.89
C LEU A 95 19.26 -4.14 5.87
N ASN A 96 19.81 -5.34 6.09
CA ASN A 96 20.79 -5.97 5.19
C ASN A 96 20.15 -6.85 4.11
N ALA A 97 18.95 -7.37 4.33
CA ALA A 97 18.21 -8.17 3.36
C ALA A 97 17.67 -7.32 2.21
N ASP A 98 17.22 -7.99 1.14
CA ASP A 98 16.69 -7.35 -0.06
C ASP A 98 15.23 -6.89 0.12
N PHE A 99 15.05 -5.84 0.91
CA PHE A 99 13.79 -5.13 1.04
C PHE A 99 13.86 -3.77 0.34
N PRO A 100 12.75 -3.27 -0.23
CA PRO A 100 12.68 -1.93 -0.78
C PRO A 100 13.13 -0.88 0.22
N LEU A 101 13.85 0.14 -0.27
CA LEU A 101 14.39 1.21 0.58
C LEU A 101 13.30 1.90 1.40
N TYR A 102 12.10 2.04 0.83
CA TYR A 102 10.96 2.63 1.54
C TYR A 102 10.52 1.78 2.73
N THR A 103 10.40 0.47 2.59
CA THR A 103 10.10 -0.45 3.70
C THR A 103 11.13 -0.33 4.82
N LYS A 104 12.43 -0.27 4.48
CA LYS A 104 13.50 -0.05 5.46
C LYS A 104 13.38 1.29 6.18
N LYS A 105 13.02 2.36 5.46
CA LYS A 105 12.75 3.68 6.05
C LYS A 105 11.58 3.66 7.03
N VAL A 106 10.47 3.01 6.68
CA VAL A 106 9.30 2.86 7.55
C VAL A 106 9.67 2.14 8.84
N LEU A 107 10.38 1.01 8.77
CA LEU A 107 10.86 0.29 9.97
C LEU A 107 11.77 1.14 10.85
N THR A 108 12.66 1.92 10.23
CA THR A 108 13.56 2.82 10.97
C THR A 108 12.78 3.90 11.69
N GLN A 109 11.77 4.48 11.05
CA GLN A 109 10.89 5.47 11.67
C GLN A 109 10.09 4.88 12.84
N ILE A 110 9.56 3.67 12.71
CA ILE A 110 8.89 2.95 13.81
C ILE A 110 9.86 2.79 15.00
N LYS A 111 11.09 2.35 14.74
CA LYS A 111 12.13 2.18 15.78
C LYS A 111 12.45 3.49 16.50
N LEU A 112 12.64 4.58 15.76
CA LEU A 112 12.94 5.90 16.34
C LEU A 112 11.78 6.45 17.17
N ARG A 113 10.53 6.27 16.72
CA ARG A 113 9.33 6.64 17.51
C ARG A 113 9.31 5.93 18.86
N GLY A 114 9.59 4.62 18.88
CA GLY A 114 9.64 3.83 20.11
C GLY A 114 10.80 4.16 21.05
N LEU A 115 11.89 4.75 20.55
CA LEU A 115 12.98 5.26 21.38
C LEU A 115 12.59 6.58 22.04
N ASN A 116 12.05 7.52 21.27
CA ASN A 116 11.66 8.84 21.77
C ASN A 116 10.54 8.77 22.81
N SER A 117 9.61 7.81 22.70
CA SER A 117 8.55 7.61 23.71
C SER A 117 9.05 7.06 25.05
N LYS A 118 10.22 6.41 25.09
CA LYS A 118 10.84 5.90 26.34
C LYS A 118 11.70 6.94 27.06
N LEU A 119 12.06 8.03 26.36
CA LEU A 119 12.89 9.13 26.87
C LEU A 119 12.05 10.30 27.41
N SER A 120 10.74 10.30 27.14
CA SER A 120 9.77 11.26 27.67
C SER A 120 9.07 10.73 28.91
#